data_AF-M8D676-F1
#
_entry.id   AF-M8D676-F1
#
_cell.length_a   1.000
_cell.length_b   1.000
_cell.length_c   1.000
_cell.angle_alpha   90.00
_cell.angle_beta   90.00
_cell.angle_gamma   90.00
#
_symmetry.space_group_name_H-M   'P 1'
#
loop_
_entity.id
_entity.type
_entity.pdbx_description
1 polymer ?
#
loop_
_entity_poly.entity_id
_entity_poly.type
_entity_poly.pdbx_seq_one_letter_code
_entity_poly.pdbx_strand_id
1 'polypeptide(L)'
;MLKKLIRNEKGLTLIELLAVIVILGIIAAIAIPSIGGLIDNSKKDAHVANAQQMINAAKIAVTADKDLIPANGKAKTIPLKYLEDNGYLETVKDPDGGTYIKDNNGGVSADLNVSGTPVKDGTLSEPNGDSYVVIINDNTKLYYRVKLVNGNRGVQTGGTEAGKAVKEENLKRSEVR
;
A
#
# COMPACT_ATOMS: atom_id res chain seq x y z
N MET A 1 -14.86 -32.24 -65.39
CA MET A 1 -14.00 -31.04 -65.55
C MET A 1 -14.08 -30.22 -64.28
N LEU A 2 -13.06 -30.28 -63.42
CA LEU A 2 -12.98 -29.46 -62.20
C LEU A 2 -11.78 -28.52 -62.37
N LYS A 3 -12.06 -27.26 -62.73
CA LYS A 3 -11.05 -26.21 -62.92
C LYS A 3 -10.35 -25.96 -61.59
N LYS A 4 -9.07 -26.29 -61.57
CA LYS A 4 -8.12 -26.10 -60.47
C LYS A 4 -7.99 -24.59 -60.20
N LEU A 5 -8.67 -24.08 -59.18
CA LEU A 5 -8.43 -22.77 -58.58
C LEU A 5 -7.10 -22.83 -57.83
N ILE A 6 -6.00 -22.62 -58.54
CA ILE A 6 -4.67 -22.47 -57.93
C ILE A 6 -4.68 -21.10 -57.21
N ARG A 7 -4.82 -21.12 -55.87
CA ARG A 7 -4.66 -19.94 -55.02
C ARG A 7 -3.22 -19.45 -55.14
N ASN A 8 -3.07 -18.20 -55.56
CA ASN A 8 -1.81 -17.47 -55.59
C ASN A 8 -1.42 -17.10 -54.14
N GLU A 9 -0.83 -18.05 -53.41
CA GLU A 9 -0.19 -17.78 -52.12
C GLU A 9 1.14 -17.06 -52.42
N LYS A 10 1.10 -15.75 -52.71
CA LYS A 10 2.30 -14.93 -52.80
C LYS A 10 2.94 -14.93 -51.40
N GLY A 11 4.06 -15.63 -51.26
CA GLY A 11 4.80 -15.71 -50.01
C GLY A 11 5.28 -14.33 -49.54
N LEU A 12 5.12 -14.05 -48.26
CA LEU A 12 5.65 -12.86 -47.61
C LEU A 12 7.17 -12.81 -47.81
N THR A 13 7.71 -11.65 -48.17
CA THR A 13 9.15 -11.52 -48.35
C THR A 13 9.84 -11.29 -47.00
N LEU A 14 11.08 -11.78 -46.84
CA LEU A 14 11.86 -11.56 -45.61
C LEU A 14 12.05 -10.07 -45.30
N ILE A 15 12.09 -9.21 -46.34
CA ILE A 15 12.28 -7.77 -46.16
C ILE A 15 11.05 -7.07 -45.59
N GLU A 16 9.84 -7.54 -45.89
CA GLU A 16 8.61 -7.02 -45.29
C GLU A 16 8.54 -7.38 -43.81
N LEU A 17 8.88 -8.62 -43.46
CA LEU A 17 8.99 -9.04 -42.06
C LEU A 17 10.08 -8.25 -41.31
N LEU A 18 11.21 -7.99 -41.97
CA LEU A 18 12.32 -7.20 -41.42
C LEU A 18 11.87 -5.75 -41.12
N ALA A 19 11.17 -5.09 -42.05
CA ALA A 19 10.72 -3.71 -41.86
C ALA A 19 9.77 -3.58 -40.66
N VAL A 20 8.87 -4.56 -40.46
CA VAL A 20 7.92 -4.56 -39.34
C VAL A 20 8.63 -4.71 -38.00
N ILE A 21 9.57 -5.66 -37.87
CA ILE A 21 10.28 -5.86 -36.60
C ILE A 21 11.16 -4.66 -36.24
N VAL A 22 11.71 -3.95 -37.24
CA VAL A 22 12.49 -2.71 -37.01
C VAL A 22 11.59 -1.63 -36.41
N ILE A 23 10.41 -1.41 -36.99
CA ILE A 23 9.45 -0.42 -36.47
C ILE A 23 8.98 -0.81 -35.06
N LEU A 24 8.63 -2.08 -34.83
CA LEU A 24 8.25 -2.57 -33.50
C LEU A 24 9.40 -2.42 -32.49
N GLY A 25 10.65 -2.62 -32.91
CA GLY A 25 11.83 -2.44 -32.07
C GLY A 25 12.02 -0.99 -31.62
N ILE A 26 11.85 -0.02 -32.52
CA ILE A 26 11.94 1.42 -32.19
C ILE A 26 10.83 1.82 -31.21
N ILE A 27 9.59 1.37 -31.46
CA ILE A 27 8.46 1.65 -30.57
C ILE A 27 8.70 1.03 -29.18
N ALA A 28 9.12 -0.24 -29.13
CA ALA A 28 9.39 -0.93 -27.88
C ALA A 28 10.49 -0.25 -27.05
N ALA A 29 11.54 0.26 -27.70
CA ALA A 29 12.64 0.94 -27.02
C ALA A 29 12.19 2.18 -26.22
N ILE A 30 11.19 2.92 -26.70
CA ILE A 30 10.65 4.12 -26.01
C ILE A 30 9.49 3.74 -25.07
N ALA A 31 8.66 2.77 -25.45
CA ALA A 31 7.47 2.38 -24.70
C ALA A 31 7.80 1.63 -23.40
N ILE A 32 8.80 0.74 -23.40
CA ILE A 32 9.09 -0.10 -22.22
C ILE A 32 9.49 0.73 -20.99
N PRO A 33 10.43 1.70 -21.07
CA PRO A 33 10.79 2.51 -19.90
C PRO A 33 9.62 3.35 -19.35
N SER A 34 8.78 3.90 -20.23
CA SER A 34 7.65 4.76 -19.82
C SER A 34 6.53 3.98 -19.13
N ILE A 35 6.21 2.77 -19.62
CA ILE A 35 5.22 1.88 -19.01
C ILE A 35 5.68 1.40 -17.62
N GLY A 36 6.97 1.11 -17.46
CA GLY A 36 7.53 0.68 -16.16
C GLY A 36 7.27 1.69 -15.04
N GLY A 37 7.53 2.98 -15.28
CA GLY A 37 7.28 4.04 -14.30
C GLY A 37 5.79 4.25 -13.99
N LEU A 38 4.91 4.09 -14.98
CA LEU A 38 3.46 4.17 -14.78
C LEU A 38 2.93 3.03 -13.90
N ILE A 39 3.42 1.80 -14.13
CA ILE A 39 3.07 0.64 -13.30
C ILE A 39 3.55 0.84 -11.87
N ASP A 40 4.78 1.32 -11.67
CA ASP A 40 5.29 1.58 -10.31
C ASP A 40 4.45 2.61 -9.56
N ASN A 41 4.10 3.72 -10.21
CA ASN A 41 3.22 4.73 -9.63
C ASN A 41 1.82 4.17 -9.29
N SER A 42 1.25 3.34 -10.17
CA SER A 42 -0.04 2.69 -9.94
C SER A 42 0.00 1.75 -8.74
N LYS A 43 1.10 1.01 -8.57
CA LYS A 43 1.28 0.16 -7.39
C LYS A 43 1.45 1.00 -6.11
N LYS A 44 2.18 2.13 -6.15
CA LYS A 44 2.28 3.06 -5.01
C LYS A 44 0.92 3.63 -4.62
N ASP A 45 0.07 3.98 -5.59
CA ASP A 45 -1.31 4.38 -5.31
C ASP A 45 -2.12 3.30 -4.63
N ALA A 46 -2.01 2.07 -5.13
CA ALA A 46 -2.71 0.95 -4.54
C ALA A 46 -2.26 0.70 -3.09
N HIS A 47 -0.96 0.84 -2.78
CA HIS A 47 -0.46 0.81 -1.41
C HIS A 47 -1.05 1.90 -0.52
N VAL A 48 -1.13 3.13 -1.03
CA VAL A 48 -1.79 4.25 -0.34
C VAL A 48 -3.27 3.97 -0.10
N ALA A 49 -3.98 3.46 -1.10
CA ALA A 49 -5.39 3.11 -0.99
C ALA A 49 -5.62 1.99 0.05
N ASN A 50 -4.78 0.96 0.04
CA ASN A 50 -4.82 -0.13 1.01
C ASN A 50 -4.57 0.37 2.45
N ALA A 51 -3.61 1.29 2.63
CA ALA A 51 -3.36 1.91 3.92
C ALA A 51 -4.55 2.78 4.40
N GLN A 52 -5.22 3.49 3.48
CA GLN A 52 -6.44 4.23 3.79
C GLN A 52 -7.60 3.29 4.19
N GLN A 53 -7.75 2.15 3.50
CA GLN A 53 -8.72 1.12 3.88
C GLN A 53 -8.44 0.60 5.29
N MET A 54 -7.17 0.38 5.63
CA MET A 54 -6.77 -0.06 6.96
C MET A 54 -7.10 0.97 8.05
N ILE A 55 -6.90 2.27 7.78
CA ILE A 55 -7.35 3.34 8.68
C ILE A 55 -8.87 3.30 8.86
N ASN A 56 -9.61 3.15 7.77
CA ASN A 56 -11.07 3.10 7.84
C ASN A 56 -11.57 1.88 8.64
N ALA A 57 -10.92 0.71 8.48
CA ALA A 57 -11.19 -0.46 9.28
C ALA A 57 -10.91 -0.21 10.78
N ALA A 58 -9.80 0.45 11.12
CA ALA A 58 -9.53 0.83 12.50
C ALA A 58 -10.56 1.81 13.06
N LYS A 59 -11.06 2.77 12.26
CA LYS A 59 -12.16 3.68 12.66
C LYS A 59 -13.44 2.89 12.97
N ILE A 60 -13.77 1.89 12.15
CA ILE A 60 -14.92 1.01 12.39
C ILE A 60 -14.70 0.21 13.67
N ALA A 61 -13.52 -0.38 13.86
CA ALA A 61 -13.18 -1.15 15.06
C ALA A 61 -13.34 -0.32 16.33
N VAL A 62 -12.81 0.91 16.35
CA VAL A 62 -12.94 1.84 17.48
C VAL A 62 -14.39 2.27 17.75
N THR A 63 -15.22 2.31 16.70
CA THR A 63 -16.64 2.61 16.85
C THR A 63 -17.40 1.43 17.43
N ALA A 64 -17.01 0.21 17.07
CA ALA A 64 -17.60 -1.03 17.56
C ALA A 64 -17.17 -1.37 19.00
N ASP A 65 -15.89 -1.14 19.32
CA ASP A 65 -15.29 -1.41 20.62
C ASP A 65 -14.59 -0.16 21.19
N LYS A 66 -15.18 0.39 22.25
CA LYS A 66 -14.67 1.59 22.91
C LYS A 66 -13.38 1.34 23.68
N ASP A 67 -13.06 0.11 24.02
CA ASP A 67 -11.81 -0.22 24.73
C ASP A 67 -10.58 0.00 23.83
N LEU A 68 -10.80 0.09 22.51
CA LEU A 68 -9.78 0.45 21.53
C LEU A 68 -9.48 1.96 21.51
N ILE A 69 -10.29 2.78 22.17
CA ILE A 69 -10.03 4.22 22.33
C ILE A 69 -8.96 4.37 23.42
N PRO A 70 -7.77 4.94 23.13
CA PRO A 70 -6.79 5.22 24.15
C PRO A 70 -7.29 6.32 25.10
N ALA A 71 -6.77 6.32 26.34
CA ALA A 71 -7.03 7.41 27.26
C ALA A 71 -6.55 8.77 26.69
N ASN A 72 -7.07 9.85 27.26
CA ASN A 72 -6.75 11.20 26.81
C ASN A 72 -5.23 11.47 26.85
N GLY A 73 -4.70 12.00 25.75
CA GLY A 73 -3.26 12.24 25.58
C GLY A 73 -2.42 10.99 25.33
N LYS A 74 -3.06 9.83 25.13
CA LYS A 74 -2.40 8.55 24.86
C LYS A 74 -2.64 8.09 23.43
N ALA A 75 -1.86 7.08 23.04
CA ALA A 75 -2.01 6.38 21.78
C ALA A 75 -2.23 4.88 22.00
N LYS A 76 -2.79 4.19 21.01
CA LYS A 76 -2.92 2.73 21.00
C LYS A 76 -2.63 2.21 19.60
N THR A 77 -1.95 1.08 19.52
CA THR A 77 -1.58 0.46 18.25
C THR A 77 -2.42 -0.79 18.02
N ILE A 78 -3.10 -0.82 16.88
CA ILE A 78 -3.90 -1.96 16.41
C ILE A 78 -3.14 -2.62 15.25
N PRO A 79 -2.69 -3.88 15.39
CA PRO A 79 -2.01 -4.58 14.30
C PRO A 79 -2.97 -4.95 13.18
N LEU A 80 -2.46 -5.07 11.95
CA LEU A 80 -3.23 -5.50 10.78
C LEU A 80 -3.95 -6.84 11.02
N LYS A 81 -3.27 -7.80 11.66
CA LYS A 81 -3.84 -9.10 12.00
C LYS A 81 -5.12 -8.99 12.85
N TYR A 82 -5.16 -8.07 13.81
CA TYR A 82 -6.36 -7.85 14.63
C TYR A 82 -7.55 -7.41 13.78
N LEU A 83 -7.33 -6.49 12.83
CA LEU A 83 -8.39 -5.98 11.96
C LEU A 83 -8.94 -7.08 11.05
N GLU A 84 -8.08 -7.97 10.57
CA GLU A 84 -8.49 -9.10 9.74
C GLU A 84 -9.19 -10.20 10.54
N ASP A 85 -8.62 -10.63 11.67
CA ASP A 85 -9.15 -11.72 12.48
C ASP A 85 -10.53 -11.37 13.06
N ASN A 86 -10.78 -10.09 13.37
CA ASN A 86 -12.07 -9.61 13.87
C ASN A 86 -13.03 -9.17 12.74
N GLY A 87 -12.66 -9.34 11.47
CA GLY A 87 -13.52 -9.06 10.33
C GLY A 87 -13.78 -7.58 10.04
N TYR A 88 -12.97 -6.67 10.60
CA TYR A 88 -13.03 -5.24 10.27
C TYR A 88 -12.39 -4.92 8.92
N LEU A 89 -11.52 -5.79 8.43
CA LEU A 89 -10.84 -5.66 7.15
C LEU A 89 -10.69 -7.04 6.48
N GLU A 90 -11.06 -7.14 5.21
CA GLU A 90 -10.71 -8.33 4.43
C GLU A 90 -9.21 -8.35 4.11
N THR A 91 -8.64 -9.54 3.89
CA THR A 91 -7.22 -9.64 3.53
C THR A 91 -6.93 -8.83 2.27
N VAL A 92 -6.17 -7.75 2.45
CA VAL A 92 -5.84 -6.83 1.38
C VAL A 92 -4.69 -7.39 0.56
N LYS A 93 -4.85 -7.40 -0.77
CA LYS A 93 -3.83 -7.87 -1.69
C LYS A 93 -2.72 -6.82 -1.87
N ASP A 94 -1.49 -7.30 -1.81
CA ASP A 94 -0.31 -6.51 -2.09
C ASP A 94 -0.16 -6.22 -3.61
N PRO A 95 -0.06 -4.95 -4.03
CA PRO A 95 0.22 -4.56 -5.41
C PRO A 95 1.54 -5.11 -5.99
N ASP A 96 2.49 -5.53 -5.14
CA ASP A 96 3.74 -6.17 -5.54
C ASP A 96 3.64 -7.69 -5.69
N GLY A 97 2.49 -8.27 -5.36
CA GLY A 97 2.22 -9.70 -5.48
C GLY A 97 2.62 -10.53 -4.26
N GLY A 98 3.07 -9.88 -3.18
CA GLY A 98 3.36 -10.52 -1.89
C GLY A 98 2.19 -10.47 -0.91
N THR A 99 2.55 -10.44 0.38
CA THR A 99 1.64 -10.22 1.50
C THR A 99 2.20 -9.14 2.40
N TYR A 100 1.33 -8.31 2.97
CA TYR A 100 1.72 -7.39 4.02
C TYR A 100 2.21 -8.13 5.27
N ILE A 101 3.21 -7.56 5.93
CA ILE A 101 3.78 -8.08 7.18
C ILE A 101 2.79 -7.83 8.30
N LYS A 102 2.45 -8.89 9.03
CA LYS A 102 1.45 -8.88 10.10
C LYS A 102 2.13 -9.27 11.41
N ASP A 103 1.66 -8.67 12.50
CA ASP A 103 2.01 -9.16 13.84
C ASP A 103 1.59 -10.62 14.00
N ASN A 104 2.36 -11.40 14.75
CA ASN A 104 2.11 -12.82 14.95
C ASN A 104 0.92 -13.08 15.87
N ASN A 105 0.67 -12.18 16.84
CA ASN A 105 -0.25 -12.43 17.94
C ASN A 105 -1.61 -11.73 17.76
N GLY A 106 -1.70 -10.73 16.88
CA GLY A 106 -2.91 -9.91 16.70
C GLY A 106 -3.26 -9.09 17.93
N GLY A 107 -2.31 -8.88 18.85
CA GLY A 107 -2.56 -8.22 20.12
C GLY A 107 -2.60 -6.70 19.95
N VAL A 108 -3.69 -6.07 20.36
CA VAL A 108 -3.77 -4.60 20.48
C VAL A 108 -2.87 -4.15 21.64
N SER A 109 -2.12 -3.05 21.45
CA SER A 109 -1.23 -2.55 22.50
C SER A 109 -2.02 -2.02 23.71
N ALA A 110 -1.35 -1.98 24.87
CA ALA A 110 -1.78 -1.10 25.95
C ALA A 110 -1.65 0.38 25.54
N ASP A 111 -2.16 1.28 26.37
CA ASP A 111 -2.03 2.73 26.16
C ASP A 111 -0.55 3.17 26.17
N LEU A 112 -0.15 3.83 25.10
CA LEU A 112 1.18 4.35 24.86
C LEU A 112 1.25 5.82 25.23
N ASN A 113 2.37 6.22 25.83
CA ASN A 113 2.68 7.63 26.06
C ASN A 113 3.06 8.29 24.73
N VAL A 114 2.56 9.51 24.53
CA VAL A 114 2.92 10.36 23.40
C VAL A 114 3.73 11.54 23.93
N SER A 115 4.90 11.75 23.36
CA SER A 115 5.80 12.85 23.72
C SER A 115 5.69 13.98 22.70
N GLY A 116 5.42 15.19 23.18
CA GLY A 116 5.34 16.40 22.36
C GLY A 116 3.95 17.02 22.31
N THR A 117 3.91 18.32 22.03
CA THR A 117 2.69 19.13 21.92
C THR A 117 2.67 19.81 20.55
N PRO A 118 1.59 19.69 19.75
CA PRO A 118 0.33 19.01 20.06
C PRO A 118 0.44 17.47 19.99
N VAL A 119 -0.38 16.75 20.78
CA VAL A 119 -0.33 15.29 20.94
C VAL A 119 -0.46 14.56 19.60
N LYS A 120 -1.33 15.06 18.71
CA LYS A 120 -1.52 14.52 17.35
C LYS A 120 -0.24 14.40 16.53
N ASP A 121 0.79 15.19 16.85
CA ASP A 121 2.07 15.25 16.13
C ASP A 121 3.25 14.67 16.93
N GLY A 122 3.02 14.24 18.16
CA GLY A 122 4.06 13.74 19.05
C GLY A 122 4.65 12.38 18.63
N THR A 123 5.78 12.04 19.25
CA THR A 123 6.49 10.77 19.06
C THR A 123 6.00 9.73 20.06
N LEU A 124 6.04 8.46 19.67
CA LEU A 124 5.63 7.33 20.51
C LEU A 124 6.45 6.08 20.19
N SER A 125 6.46 5.11 21.12
CA SER A 125 7.12 3.82 20.91
C SER A 125 6.25 2.94 20.01
N GLU A 126 6.54 2.97 18.72
CA GLU A 126 5.83 2.17 17.72
C GLU A 126 6.47 0.80 17.49
N PRO A 127 5.67 -0.24 17.18
CA PRO A 127 6.19 -1.56 16.81
C PRO A 127 7.15 -1.49 15.63
N ASN A 128 8.20 -2.31 15.68
CA ASN A 128 9.14 -2.44 14.58
C ASN A 128 8.67 -3.55 13.62
N GLY A 129 8.86 -3.33 12.32
CA GLY A 129 8.64 -4.35 11.29
C GLY A 129 7.18 -4.53 10.81
N ASP A 130 6.21 -4.54 11.71
CA ASP A 130 4.85 -4.98 11.36
C ASP A 130 3.95 -3.87 10.77
N SER A 131 2.85 -4.27 10.12
CA SER A 131 1.79 -3.37 9.68
C SER A 131 0.75 -3.14 10.79
N TYR A 132 0.44 -1.88 11.06
CA TYR A 132 -0.47 -1.48 12.14
C TYR A 132 -1.05 -0.08 11.91
N VAL A 133 -2.14 0.22 12.63
CA VAL A 133 -2.70 1.56 12.76
C VAL A 133 -2.46 2.06 14.18
N VAL A 134 -2.00 3.30 14.32
CA VAL A 134 -1.94 3.99 15.60
C VAL A 134 -3.13 4.94 15.70
N ILE A 135 -3.84 4.85 16.82
CA ILE A 135 -4.90 5.77 17.20
C ILE A 135 -4.35 6.68 18.29
N ILE A 136 -4.59 7.97 18.19
CA ILE A 136 -4.13 8.97 19.16
C ILE A 136 -5.35 9.77 19.62
N ASN A 137 -5.58 9.84 20.93
CA ASN A 137 -6.69 10.59 21.50
C ASN A 137 -6.20 11.94 22.04
N ASP A 138 -6.63 13.02 21.41
CA ASP A 138 -6.33 14.40 21.83
C ASP A 138 -7.56 15.06 22.49
N ASN A 139 -8.17 14.36 23.46
CA ASN A 139 -9.38 14.69 24.21
C ASN A 139 -10.66 14.82 23.38
N THR A 140 -10.65 15.67 22.36
CA THR A 140 -11.82 16.07 21.57
C THR A 140 -11.89 15.36 20.23
N LYS A 141 -10.78 14.76 19.79
CA LYS A 141 -10.65 14.15 18.47
C LYS A 141 -9.67 12.97 18.49
N LEU A 142 -10.00 11.95 17.70
CA LEU A 142 -9.11 10.84 17.40
C LEU A 142 -8.33 11.12 16.11
N TYR A 143 -7.03 10.90 16.16
CA TYR A 143 -6.11 10.97 15.03
C TYR A 143 -5.59 9.59 14.69
N TYR A 144 -5.36 9.34 13.41
CA TYR A 144 -4.95 8.03 12.90
C TYR A 144 -3.63 8.15 12.15
N ARG A 145 -2.75 7.18 12.38
CA ARG A 145 -1.52 6.97 11.61
C ARG A 145 -1.48 5.53 11.15
N VAL A 146 -0.91 5.27 9.98
CA VAL A 146 -0.82 3.94 9.41
C VAL A 146 0.59 3.60 9.00
N LYS A 147 1.04 2.41 9.38
CA LYS A 147 2.18 1.75 8.77
C LYS A 147 1.69 0.49 8.07
N LEU A 148 1.93 0.38 6.79
CA LEU A 148 1.53 -0.79 6.00
C LEU A 148 2.71 -1.20 5.13
N VAL A 149 3.36 -2.31 5.48
CA VAL A 149 4.64 -2.71 4.88
C VAL A 149 4.62 -4.16 4.42
N ASN A 150 5.31 -4.42 3.31
CA ASN A 150 5.60 -5.75 2.79
C ASN A 150 7.12 -5.98 2.75
N GLY A 151 7.56 -7.11 2.17
CA GLY A 151 9.00 -7.46 2.08
C GLY A 151 9.84 -6.58 1.14
N ASN A 152 9.20 -5.76 0.29
CA ASN A 152 9.85 -4.95 -0.74
C ASN A 152 9.73 -3.44 -0.48
N ARG A 153 8.55 -2.98 -0.01
CA ARG A 153 8.20 -1.59 0.23
C ARG A 153 6.98 -1.45 1.16
N GLY A 154 6.62 -0.22 1.50
CA GLY A 154 5.37 0.04 2.20
C GLY A 154 5.13 1.51 2.49
N VAL A 155 3.92 1.79 2.96
CA VAL A 155 3.53 3.08 3.51
C VAL A 155 4.17 3.23 4.89
N GLN A 156 5.21 4.05 4.96
CA GLN A 156 5.94 4.37 6.18
C GLN A 156 6.68 5.71 6.04
N THR A 157 6.87 6.41 7.15
CA THR A 157 7.60 7.69 7.17
C THR A 157 9.07 7.50 6.77
N GLY A 158 9.68 8.58 6.26
CA GLY A 158 11.10 8.63 5.92
C GLY A 158 11.82 9.75 6.69
N GLY A 159 13.12 9.93 6.42
CA GLY A 159 13.94 10.94 7.09
C GLY A 159 14.28 10.53 8.52
N THR A 160 14.26 11.48 9.46
CA THR A 160 14.66 11.28 10.86
C THR A 160 13.75 10.30 11.61
N GLU A 161 12.49 10.19 11.20
CA GLU A 161 11.49 9.28 11.76
C GLU A 161 11.26 8.08 10.83
N ALA A 162 12.31 7.57 10.15
CA ALA A 162 12.16 6.52 9.16
C ALA A 162 11.50 5.24 9.72
N GLY A 163 10.59 4.66 8.95
CA GLY A 163 9.96 3.38 9.26
C GLY A 163 8.86 3.43 10.32
N LYS A 164 8.29 4.61 10.59
CA LYS A 164 7.15 4.82 11.51
C LYS A 164 5.85 5.01 10.73
N ALA A 165 4.73 5.07 11.44
CA ALA A 165 3.41 5.24 10.86
C ALA A 165 3.20 6.65 10.29
N VAL A 166 2.65 6.69 9.08
CA VAL A 166 2.33 7.92 8.35
C VAL A 166 0.98 8.45 8.83
N LYS A 167 0.89 9.75 9.12
CA LYS A 167 -0.38 10.40 9.48
C LYS A 167 -1.37 10.33 8.32
N GLU A 168 -2.66 10.12 8.63
CA GLU A 168 -3.73 10.05 7.62
C GLU A 168 -3.71 11.25 6.65
N GLU A 169 -3.57 12.47 7.19
CA GLU A 169 -3.51 13.71 6.40
C GLU A 169 -2.28 13.84 5.48
N ASN A 170 -1.23 13.05 5.72
CA ASN A 170 0.00 13.04 4.94
C ASN A 170 0.13 11.79 4.06
N LEU A 171 -0.93 10.99 3.94
CA LEU A 171 -0.90 9.76 3.18
C LEU A 171 -0.85 10.03 1.67
N LYS A 172 0.30 9.78 1.06
CA LYS A 172 0.57 10.05 -0.36
C LYS A 172 1.66 9.15 -0.91
N ARG A 173 1.79 9.08 -2.24
CA ARG A 173 2.76 8.22 -2.95
C ARG A 173 4.22 8.37 -2.46
N SER A 174 4.62 9.56 -2.01
CA SER A 174 6.00 9.79 -1.51
C SER A 174 6.32 9.04 -0.22
N GLU A 175 5.30 8.58 0.49
CA GLU A 175 5.47 7.80 1.72
C GLU A 175 5.49 6.28 1.45
N VAL A 176 5.36 5.86 0.18
CA VAL A 176 5.57 4.47 -0.22
C VAL A 176 7.05 4.27 -0.53
N ARG A 177 7.75 3.58 0.35
CA ARG A 177 9.20 3.35 0.30
C ARG A 177 9.52 1.87 0.31
#